data_AF-A0A3D2RUM9-F1
#
_entry.id   AF-A0A3D2RUM9-F1
#
_cell.length_a   1.000
_cell.length_b   1.000
_cell.length_c   1.000
_cell.angle_alpha   90.00
_cell.angle_beta   90.00
_cell.angle_gamma   90.00
#
_symmetry.space_group_name_H-M   'P 1'
#
loop_
_entity.id
_entity.type
_entity.pdbx_description
1 polymer ?
#
loop_
_entity_poly.entity_id
_entity_poly.type
_entity_poly.pdbx_seq_one_letter_code
_entity_poly.pdbx_strand_id
1 'polypeptide(L)'
;MKILVGPNHIGLENEIPGLQEKFPQLQFEKCSDRQKLAGEIVDADVYFGWLDKGVFFAAEELKWIQSPSSGINHYLTIPELKDSDVLLTSASGTHASCVAESALGMIFSFTRGIRRSISAQSGKNNNAQIPK
;
A
#
# COMPACT_ATOMS: atom_id res chain seq x y z
N MET A 1 -17.16 13.93 9.89
CA MET A 1 -15.97 13.71 9.05
C MET A 1 -16.09 12.33 8.44
N LYS A 2 -16.13 12.26 7.10
CA LYS A 2 -16.27 11.03 6.33
C LYS A 2 -14.90 10.52 5.89
N ILE A 3 -14.65 9.23 6.15
CA ILE A 3 -13.43 8.53 5.77
C ILE A 3 -13.85 7.47 4.76
N LEU A 4 -13.35 7.58 3.53
CA LEU A 4 -13.59 6.61 2.47
C LEU A 4 -12.37 5.71 2.27
N VAL A 5 -12.56 4.41 2.43
CA VAL A 5 -11.58 3.39 2.05
C VAL A 5 -11.83 2.99 0.59
N GLY A 6 -10.82 3.18 -0.26
CA GLY A 6 -10.92 2.91 -1.68
C GLY A 6 -10.76 1.43 -2.06
N PRO A 7 -11.05 1.08 -3.33
CA PRO A 7 -10.89 -0.28 -3.85
C PRO A 7 -9.45 -0.76 -3.73
N ASN A 8 -9.25 -1.89 -3.05
CA ASN A 8 -7.93 -2.44 -2.77
C ASN A 8 -7.98 -3.99 -2.77
N HIS A 9 -6.81 -4.61 -2.82
CA HIS A 9 -6.66 -6.08 -2.83
C HIS A 9 -6.04 -6.62 -1.52
N ILE A 10 -5.84 -5.74 -0.54
CA ILE A 10 -5.14 -6.05 0.72
C ILE A 10 -6.09 -6.05 1.93
N GLY A 11 -7.38 -5.79 1.71
CA GLY A 11 -8.42 -5.83 2.74
C GLY A 11 -8.36 -4.68 3.73
N LEU A 12 -8.04 -3.46 3.30
CA LEU A 12 -8.00 -2.28 4.19
C LEU A 12 -9.32 -2.05 4.94
N GLU A 13 -10.44 -2.40 4.30
CA GLU A 13 -11.77 -2.29 4.85
C GLU A 13 -12.04 -3.22 6.06
N ASN A 14 -11.20 -4.23 6.28
CA ASN A 14 -11.37 -5.17 7.39
C ASN A 14 -11.15 -4.51 8.76
N GLU A 15 -10.43 -3.38 8.80
CA GLU A 15 -10.17 -2.62 10.02
C GLU A 15 -11.32 -1.64 10.37
N ILE A 16 -12.26 -1.42 9.44
CA ILE A 16 -13.36 -0.46 9.64
C ILE A 16 -14.17 -0.76 10.91
N PRO A 17 -14.58 -2.00 11.24
CA PRO A 17 -15.34 -2.27 12.46
C PRO A 17 -14.62 -1.82 13.73
N GLY A 18 -13.32 -2.13 13.85
CA GLY A 18 -12.51 -1.74 15.02
C GLY A 18 -12.28 -0.22 15.08
N LEU A 19 -12.10 0.44 13.93
CA LEU A 19 -11.96 1.89 13.86
C LEU A 19 -13.28 2.60 14.19
N GLN A 20 -14.42 2.09 13.71
CA GLN A 20 -15.74 2.64 13.98
C GLN A 20 -16.12 2.51 15.46
N GLU A 21 -15.76 1.40 16.11
CA GLU A 21 -15.93 1.22 17.56
C GLU A 21 -15.08 2.22 18.36
N LYS A 22 -13.83 2.42 17.95
CA LYS A 22 -12.88 3.31 18.64
C LYS A 22 -13.17 4.80 18.40
N PHE A 23 -13.73 5.14 17.24
CA PHE A 23 -14.01 6.51 16.82
C PHE A 23 -15.46 6.65 16.32
N PRO A 24 -16.46 6.53 17.21
CA PRO A 24 -17.87 6.50 16.83
C PRO A 24 -18.40 7.79 16.22
N GLN A 25 -17.71 8.91 16.42
CA GLN A 25 -18.03 10.21 15.82
C GLN A 25 -17.61 10.34 14.35
N LEU A 26 -16.80 9.39 13.86
CA LEU A 26 -16.34 9.35 12.48
C LEU A 26 -17.21 8.41 11.65
N GLN A 27 -17.41 8.75 10.38
CA GLN A 27 -18.15 7.93 9.44
C GLN A 27 -17.16 7.20 8.55
N PHE A 28 -17.04 5.88 8.72
CA PHE A 28 -16.19 5.05 7.87
C PHE A 28 -17.02 4.36 6.79
N GLU A 29 -16.64 4.58 5.53
CA GLU A 29 -17.26 3.94 4.37
C GLU A 29 -16.21 3.21 3.54
N LYS A 30 -16.66 2.27 2.71
CA LYS A 30 -15.82 1.58 1.75
C LYS A 30 -16.43 1.65 0.37
N CYS A 31 -15.58 1.89 -0.62
CA CYS A 31 -15.89 1.72 -2.03
C CYS A 31 -15.12 0.51 -2.54
N SER A 32 -15.80 -0.56 -2.94
CA SER A 32 -15.16 -1.73 -3.56
C SER A 32 -15.10 -1.65 -5.09
N ASP A 33 -15.90 -0.76 -5.70
CA ASP A 33 -16.04 -0.64 -7.14
C ASP A 33 -15.33 0.61 -7.66
N ARG A 34 -14.28 0.40 -8.47
CA ARG A 34 -13.51 1.48 -9.09
C ARG A 34 -14.37 2.40 -9.96
N GLN A 35 -15.45 1.90 -10.56
CA GLN A 35 -16.32 2.71 -11.42
C GLN A 35 -17.21 3.67 -10.61
N LYS A 36 -17.50 3.33 -9.34
CA LYS A 36 -18.33 4.16 -8.45
C LYS A 36 -17.53 5.13 -7.60
N LEU A 37 -16.23 4.90 -7.48
CA LEU A 37 -15.34 5.67 -6.60
C LEU A 37 -15.46 7.19 -6.81
N ALA A 38 -15.53 7.66 -8.05
CA ALA A 38 -15.68 9.09 -8.34
C ALA A 38 -16.98 9.69 -7.77
N GLY A 39 -18.06 8.91 -7.69
CA GLY A 39 -19.32 9.36 -7.08
C GLY A 39 -19.34 9.24 -5.55
N GLU A 40 -18.64 8.27 -4.98
CA GLU A 40 -18.62 8.04 -3.52
C GLU A 40 -17.62 8.92 -2.77
N ILE A 41 -16.60 9.45 -3.47
CA ILE A 41 -15.56 10.30 -2.87
C ILE A 41 -15.97 11.78 -2.73
N VAL A 42 -17.06 12.20 -3.37
CA VAL A 42 -17.45 13.62 -3.51
C VAL A 42 -17.46 14.37 -2.18
N ASP A 43 -18.07 13.77 -1.16
CA ASP A 43 -18.25 14.28 0.19
C ASP A 43 -17.24 13.71 1.21
N ALA A 44 -16.19 13.02 0.75
CA ALA A 44 -15.20 12.41 1.64
C ALA A 44 -14.16 13.44 2.11
N ASP A 45 -14.05 13.63 3.43
CA ASP A 45 -13.00 14.48 4.03
C ASP A 45 -11.62 13.80 3.96
N VAL A 46 -11.59 12.48 4.15
CA VAL A 46 -10.37 11.66 4.17
C VAL A 46 -10.51 10.48 3.22
N TYR A 47 -9.48 10.23 2.44
CA TYR A 47 -9.40 9.07 1.55
C TYR A 47 -8.22 8.17 1.92
N PHE A 48 -8.49 6.87 2.08
CA PHE A 48 -7.46 5.84 2.27
C PHE A 48 -7.46 4.88 1.08
N GLY A 49 -6.46 5.00 0.20
CA GLY A 49 -6.39 4.21 -1.02
C GLY A 49 -5.57 4.87 -2.12
N TRP A 50 -5.67 4.35 -3.34
CA TRP A 50 -5.05 4.91 -4.53
C TRP A 50 -6.11 5.51 -5.45
N LEU A 51 -5.95 6.79 -5.78
CA LEU A 51 -6.83 7.52 -6.69
C LEU A 51 -6.03 8.08 -7.87
N ASP A 52 -6.73 8.28 -8.97
CA ASP A 52 -6.20 8.96 -10.15
C ASP A 52 -6.73 10.41 -10.23
N LYS A 53 -6.31 11.13 -11.27
CA LYS A 53 -6.71 12.52 -11.50
C LYS A 53 -8.23 12.70 -11.62
N GLY A 54 -8.94 11.76 -12.23
CA GLY A 54 -10.40 11.85 -12.40
C GLY A 54 -11.13 11.75 -11.07
N VAL A 55 -10.71 10.80 -10.24
CA VAL A 55 -11.24 10.64 -8.87
C VAL A 55 -10.85 11.81 -7.98
N PHE A 56 -9.63 12.34 -8.10
CA PHE A 56 -9.20 13.53 -7.35
C PHE A 56 -10.10 14.74 -7.61
N PHE A 57 -10.41 15.02 -8.89
CA PHE A 57 -11.28 16.14 -9.24
C PHE A 57 -12.73 15.98 -8.80
N ALA A 58 -13.19 14.74 -8.63
CA ALA A 58 -14.54 14.50 -8.12
C ALA A 58 -14.64 14.71 -6.59
N ALA A 59 -13.51 14.76 -5.88
CA ALA A 59 -13.48 14.83 -4.42
C ALA A 59 -13.54 16.30 -3.95
N GLU A 60 -14.75 16.82 -3.78
CA GLU A 60 -15.00 18.24 -3.50
C GLU A 60 -14.61 18.66 -2.07
N GLU A 61 -14.75 17.75 -1.10
CA GLU A 61 -14.50 18.03 0.32
C GLU A 61 -13.18 17.44 0.85
N LEU A 62 -12.35 16.88 -0.03
CA LEU A 62 -11.17 16.12 0.34
C LEU A 62 -10.12 17.01 1.00
N LYS A 63 -9.66 16.60 2.18
CA LYS A 63 -8.65 17.30 2.98
C LYS A 63 -7.40 16.46 3.20
N TRP A 64 -7.53 15.14 3.17
CA TRP A 64 -6.42 14.24 3.46
C TRP A 64 -6.49 12.94 2.65
N ILE A 65 -5.37 12.59 2.03
CA ILE A 65 -5.11 11.30 1.40
C ILE A 65 -4.07 10.56 2.23
N GLN A 66 -4.42 9.38 2.72
CA GLN A 66 -3.47 8.41 3.24
C GLN A 66 -3.13 7.42 2.12
N SER A 67 -1.87 7.36 1.71
CA SER A 67 -1.41 6.29 0.84
C SER A 67 -1.17 5.01 1.63
N PRO A 68 -1.66 3.84 1.17
CA PRO A 68 -1.35 2.56 1.79
C PRO A 68 0.10 2.11 1.53
N SER A 69 0.83 2.75 0.61
CA SER A 69 2.21 2.42 0.26
C SER A 69 3.22 3.42 0.81
N SER A 70 4.48 2.99 0.94
CA SER A 70 5.59 3.90 1.27
C SER A 70 5.98 4.82 0.10
N GLY A 71 5.73 4.38 -1.14
CA GLY A 71 5.93 5.19 -2.34
C GLY A 71 4.66 5.98 -2.69
N ILE A 72 4.84 7.23 -3.13
CA ILE A 72 3.75 8.14 -3.49
C ILE A 72 3.80 8.62 -4.96
N ASN A 73 4.68 8.04 -5.78
CA ASN A 73 4.91 8.47 -7.16
C ASN A 73 3.63 8.56 -8.00
N HIS A 74 2.66 7.68 -7.76
CA HIS A 74 1.37 7.69 -8.45
C HIS A 74 0.60 9.00 -8.23
N TYR A 75 0.54 9.50 -6.99
CA TYR A 75 -0.14 10.75 -6.66
C TYR A 75 0.58 11.98 -7.24
N LEU A 76 1.92 11.91 -7.35
CA LEU A 76 2.73 12.99 -7.94
C LEU A 76 2.49 13.18 -9.45
N THR A 77 1.78 12.25 -10.11
CA THR A 77 1.33 12.42 -11.50
C THR A 77 0.09 13.29 -11.64
N ILE A 78 -0.47 13.78 -10.53
CA ILE A 78 -1.62 14.69 -10.46
C ILE A 78 -1.07 16.07 -10.05
N PRO A 79 -0.70 16.96 -10.98
CA PRO A 79 -0.14 18.28 -10.66
C PRO A 79 -1.05 19.09 -9.74
N GLU A 80 -2.36 19.00 -9.95
CA GLU A 80 -3.36 19.73 -9.18
C GLU A 80 -3.38 19.31 -7.70
N LEU A 81 -3.02 18.07 -7.38
CA LEU A 81 -2.89 17.63 -5.99
C LEU A 81 -1.70 18.31 -5.31
N LYS A 82 -0.58 18.51 -6.03
CA LYS A 82 0.59 19.21 -5.50
C LYS A 82 0.30 20.68 -5.21
N ASP A 83 -0.54 21.31 -6.04
CA ASP A 83 -0.90 22.73 -5.92
C ASP A 83 -2.13 22.96 -5.00
N SER A 84 -2.69 21.89 -4.43
CA SER A 84 -3.84 21.95 -3.51
C SER A 84 -3.42 21.95 -2.04
N ASP A 85 -4.36 22.30 -1.15
CA ASP A 85 -4.19 22.20 0.30
C ASP A 85 -4.44 20.78 0.85
N VAL A 86 -4.67 19.79 -0.02
CA VAL A 86 -4.92 18.40 0.39
C VAL A 86 -3.65 17.77 0.94
N LEU A 87 -3.69 17.33 2.18
CA LEU A 87 -2.57 16.63 2.81
C LEU A 87 -2.39 15.25 2.18
N LEU A 88 -1.15 14.89 1.81
CA LEU A 88 -0.79 13.54 1.36
C LEU A 88 0.21 12.91 2.33
N THR A 89 -0.19 11.81 2.98
CA THR A 89 0.68 10.99 3.82
C THR A 89 0.95 9.63 3.18
N SER A 90 2.00 8.95 3.65
CA SER A 90 2.39 7.62 3.14
C SER A 90 2.56 6.63 4.29
N ALA A 91 2.62 5.34 3.95
CA ALA A 91 3.03 4.29 4.88
C ALA A 91 4.57 4.15 4.90
N SER A 92 5.32 5.26 4.86
CA SER A 92 6.78 5.21 4.94
C SER A 92 7.24 4.62 6.27
N GLY A 93 8.25 3.75 6.23
CA GLY A 93 8.85 3.15 7.43
C GLY A 93 8.21 1.83 7.89
N THR A 94 7.02 1.46 7.40
CA THR A 94 6.34 0.21 7.80
C THR A 94 7.08 -1.05 7.35
N HIS A 95 7.84 -0.98 6.27
CA HIS A 95 8.52 -2.14 5.67
C HIS A 95 10.05 -2.07 5.72
N ALA A 96 10.65 -1.11 6.42
CA ALA A 96 12.09 -0.88 6.40
C ALA A 96 12.90 -2.13 6.81
N SER A 97 12.52 -2.77 7.92
CA SER A 97 13.17 -4.00 8.40
C SER A 97 13.01 -5.17 7.42
N CYS A 98 11.79 -5.41 6.93
CA CYS A 98 11.52 -6.47 5.93
C CYS A 98 12.36 -6.31 4.67
N VAL A 99 12.52 -5.08 4.17
CA VAL A 99 13.34 -4.79 2.99
C VAL A 99 14.82 -5.03 3.28
N ALA A 100 15.32 -4.61 4.44
CA ALA A 100 16.71 -4.83 4.84
C ALA A 100 17.03 -6.34 4.97
N GLU A 101 16.15 -7.10 5.61
CA GLU A 101 16.28 -8.56 5.75
C GLU A 101 16.27 -9.26 4.39
N SER A 102 15.35 -8.87 3.51
CA SER A 102 15.27 -9.40 2.14
C SER A 102 16.52 -9.09 1.34
N ALA A 103 17.08 -7.88 1.47
CA ALA A 103 18.31 -7.49 0.81
C ALA A 103 19.51 -8.35 1.28
N LEU A 104 19.64 -8.57 2.59
CA LEU A 104 20.66 -9.47 3.15
C LEU A 104 20.47 -10.91 2.66
N GLY A 105 19.23 -11.41 2.66
CA GLY A 105 18.90 -12.73 2.13
C GLY A 105 19.31 -12.89 0.66
N MET A 106 19.07 -11.88 -0.17
CA MET A 106 19.51 -11.86 -1.57
C MET A 106 21.04 -11.83 -1.69
N ILE A 107 21.73 -11.01 -0.90
CA ILE A 107 23.20 -10.96 -0.87
C ILE A 107 23.77 -12.35 -0.57
N PHE A 108 23.28 -13.04 0.46
CA PHE A 108 23.77 -14.38 0.80
C PHE A 108 23.37 -15.44 -0.24
N SER A 109 22.17 -15.33 -0.81
CA SER A 109 21.71 -16.17 -1.92
C SER A 109 22.68 -16.16 -3.09
N PHE A 110 23.19 -14.98 -3.47
CA PHE A 110 24.14 -14.81 -4.58
C PHE A 110 25.59 -15.10 -4.20
N THR A 111 26.05 -14.64 -3.04
CA THR A 111 27.48 -14.67 -2.67
C THR A 111 27.92 -15.92 -1.92
N ARG A 112 27.00 -16.60 -1.22
CA ARG A 112 27.29 -17.79 -0.40
C ARG A 112 26.63 -19.06 -0.94
N GLY A 113 26.03 -18.98 -2.13
CA GLY A 113 25.43 -20.12 -2.80
C GLY A 113 24.21 -20.72 -2.10
N ILE A 114 23.57 -19.99 -1.16
CA ILE A 114 22.42 -20.50 -0.39
C ILE A 114 21.31 -21.01 -1.34
N ARG A 115 20.96 -20.23 -2.36
CA ARG A 115 19.95 -20.64 -3.36
C ARG A 115 20.36 -21.92 -4.08
N ARG A 116 21.63 -22.04 -4.48
CA ARG A 116 22.15 -23.24 -5.15
C ARG A 116 22.07 -24.47 -4.24
N SER A 117 22.48 -24.34 -2.98
CA SER A 117 22.44 -25.42 -1.99
C SER A 117 21.01 -25.91 -1.76
N ILE A 118 20.04 -25.00 -1.63
CA ILE A 118 18.62 -25.35 -1.49
C ILE A 118 18.13 -26.11 -2.74
N SER A 119 18.39 -25.60 -3.95
CA SER A 119 17.99 -26.28 -5.19
C SER A 119 18.62 -27.67 -5.34
N ALA A 120 19.89 -27.82 -4.94
CA ALA A 120 20.61 -29.09 -4.99
C ALA A 120 20.14 -30.12 -3.94
N GLN A 121 19.53 -29.68 -2.83
CA GLN A 121 18.89 -30.57 -1.85
C GLN A 121 17.49 -31.01 -2.32
N SER A 122 16.76 -30.13 -3.01
CA SER A 122 15.41 -30.43 -3.51
C SER A 122 15.40 -31.43 -4.67
N GLY A 123 16.39 -31.38 -5.56
CA GLY A 123 16.65 -32.47 -6.49
C GLY A 123 17.55 -33.49 -5.81
N LYS A 124 17.09 -34.71 -5.53
CA LYS A 124 17.79 -35.80 -4.82
C LYS A 124 19.19 -36.17 -5.37
N ASN A 125 20.16 -35.27 -5.38
CA ASN A 125 21.52 -35.49 -5.82
C ASN A 125 22.48 -34.97 -4.74
N ASN A 126 22.53 -35.70 -3.63
CA ASN A 126 23.36 -35.40 -2.46
C ASN A 126 24.88 -35.54 -2.70
N ASN A 127 25.34 -35.63 -3.96
CA ASN A 127 26.75 -35.81 -4.34
C ASN A 127 27.41 -34.56 -4.95
N ALA A 128 26.78 -33.37 -4.86
CA ALA A 128 27.43 -32.14 -5.31
C ALA A 128 28.54 -31.72 -4.34
N GLN A 129 29.77 -32.16 -4.63
CA GLN A 129 31.00 -31.63 -4.02
C GLN A 129 30.99 -30.11 -4.14
N ILE A 130 30.99 -29.41 -3.00
CA ILE A 130 31.07 -27.95 -2.94
C ILE A 130 32.49 -27.58 -3.40
N PRO A 131 32.68 -26.92 -4.56
CA PRO A 131 34.01 -26.48 -4.94
C PRO A 131 34.46 -25.40 -3.95
N LYS A 132 35.68 -25.56 -3.45
CA LYS A 132 36.36 -24.59 -2.58
C LYS A 132 36.64 -23.29 -3.32
#